data_AF-A0A3S5FG35-F1
#
_entry.id   AF-A0A3S5FG35-F1
#
_cell.length_a   1.000
_cell.length_b   1.000
_cell.length_c   1.000
_cell.angle_alpha   90.00
_cell.angle_beta   90.00
_cell.angle_gamma   90.00
#
_symmetry.space_group_name_H-M   'P 1'
#
loop_
_entity.id
_entity.type
_entity.pdbx_description
1 polymer ?
#
loop_
_entity_poly.entity_id
_entity_poly.type
_entity_poly.pdbx_seq_one_letter_code
_entity_poly.pdbx_strand_id
1 'polypeptide(L)'
;MTSFLTDLGFEHRFDFVATGQIFVRGRVKAIVSLINEVTQSIVSSNPVDGCFTDIVPEKWRPLAPHVWLVEVSVVGSPADESLHEELLEFMDLLRPLVTPGQVDHAMLMCQN
;
A
#
# COMPACT_ATOMS: atom_id res chain seq x y z
N MET A 1 9.58 13.52 9.70
CA MET A 1 8.25 13.85 9.14
C MET A 1 7.08 13.11 9.82
N THR A 2 7.31 12.21 10.79
CA THR A 2 6.24 11.40 11.42
C THR A 2 5.94 11.75 12.89
N SER A 3 6.67 12.69 13.49
CA SER A 3 6.53 13.02 14.93
C SER A 3 5.13 13.46 15.32
N PHE A 4 4.41 14.14 14.42
CA PHE A 4 3.03 14.56 14.66
C PHE A 4 2.09 13.37 14.94
N LEU A 5 2.36 12.18 14.37
CA LEU A 5 1.57 10.98 14.66
C LEU A 5 1.86 10.48 16.09
N THR A 6 3.13 10.54 16.51
CA THR A 6 3.53 10.21 17.88
C THR A 6 2.91 11.19 18.88
N ASP A 7 2.88 12.48 18.56
CA ASP A 7 2.25 13.52 19.39
C ASP A 7 0.73 13.31 19.53
N LEU A 8 0.10 12.73 18.50
CA LEU A 8 -1.31 12.30 18.52
C LEU A 8 -1.54 10.96 19.23
N GLY A 9 -0.50 10.33 19.76
CA GLY A 9 -0.57 9.07 20.50
C GLY A 9 -0.50 7.81 19.63
N PHE A 10 -0.15 7.92 18.35
CA PHE A 10 0.09 6.74 17.51
C PHE A 10 1.46 6.14 17.76
N GLU A 11 1.50 4.80 17.82
CA GLU A 11 2.73 4.02 17.91
C GLU A 11 3.19 3.61 16.49
N HIS A 12 4.47 3.80 16.20
CA HIS A 12 5.07 3.23 14.99
C HIS A 12 5.18 1.70 15.14
N ARG A 13 4.65 0.96 14.17
CA ARG A 13 4.64 -0.51 14.19
C ARG A 13 5.74 -1.12 13.32
N PHE A 14 5.86 -0.68 12.06
CA PHE A 14 6.88 -1.14 11.11
C PHE A 14 6.94 -0.23 9.88
N ASP A 15 8.02 -0.34 9.11
CA ASP A 15 8.17 0.29 7.80
C ASP A 15 8.12 -0.76 6.69
N PHE A 16 7.61 -0.38 5.51
CA PHE A 16 7.57 -1.27 4.35
C PHE A 16 7.93 -0.56 3.04
N VAL A 17 8.42 -1.35 2.08
CA VAL A 17 8.67 -0.95 0.70
C VAL A 17 7.81 -1.82 -0.22
N ALA A 18 6.93 -1.17 -0.98
CA ALA A 18 6.19 -1.80 -2.06
C ALA A 18 6.94 -1.61 -3.38
N THR A 19 7.18 -2.69 -4.11
CA THR A 19 7.77 -2.64 -5.45
C THR A 19 6.86 -3.36 -6.42
N GLY A 20 6.50 -2.73 -7.53
CA GLY A 20 5.46 -3.29 -8.39
C GLY A 20 5.21 -2.49 -9.66
N GLN A 21 4.11 -2.85 -10.31
CA GLN A 21 3.62 -2.25 -11.54
C GLN A 21 2.24 -1.64 -11.31
N ILE A 22 1.99 -0.50 -11.95
CA ILE A 22 0.70 0.19 -11.92
C ILE A 22 0.12 0.17 -13.33
N PHE A 23 -1.14 -0.25 -13.44
CA PHE A 23 -1.92 -0.29 -14.66
C PHE A 23 -3.14 0.60 -14.49
N VAL A 24 -3.45 1.41 -15.51
CA VAL A 24 -4.57 2.35 -15.47
C VAL A 24 -5.45 2.12 -16.69
N ARG A 25 -6.76 2.03 -16.46
CA ARG A 25 -7.77 1.95 -17.52
C ARG A 25 -8.97 2.82 -17.14
N GLY A 26 -9.13 3.95 -17.82
CA GLY A 26 -10.12 4.94 -17.45
C GLY A 26 -9.87 5.43 -16.01
N ARG A 27 -10.84 5.21 -15.12
CA ARG A 27 -10.77 5.58 -13.70
C ARG A 27 -10.25 4.46 -12.79
N VAL A 28 -10.13 3.25 -13.33
CA VAL A 28 -9.67 2.08 -12.58
C VAL A 28 -8.14 2.02 -12.62
N LYS A 29 -7.56 1.78 -11.45
CA LYS A 29 -6.13 1.57 -11.22
C LYS A 29 -5.93 0.19 -10.60
N ALA A 30 -5.12 -0.63 -11.23
CA ALA A 30 -4.65 -1.89 -10.67
C ALA A 30 -3.16 -1.81 -10.34
N ILE A 31 -2.79 -2.21 -9.13
CA ILE A 31 -1.39 -2.26 -8.67
C ILE A 31 -1.06 -3.72 -8.38
N VAL A 32 0.03 -4.20 -8.99
CA VAL A 32 0.58 -5.55 -8.73
C VAL A 32 1.93 -5.36 -8.07
N SER A 33 2.06 -5.71 -6.79
CA SER A 33 3.25 -5.40 -5.99
C SER A 33 3.72 -6.53 -5.08
N LEU A 34 5.02 -6.52 -4.80
CA LEU A 34 5.63 -7.23 -3.69
C LEU A 34 5.74 -6.25 -2.52
N ILE A 35 5.26 -6.68 -1.35
CA ILE A 35 5.40 -5.92 -0.11
C ILE A 35 6.58 -6.48 0.67
N ASN A 36 7.51 -5.59 1.02
CA ASN A 36 8.71 -5.93 1.75
C ASN A 36 8.75 -5.18 3.07
N GLU A 37 9.01 -5.88 4.16
CA GLU A 37 9.28 -5.26 5.46
C GLU A 37 10.70 -4.70 5.46
N VAL A 38 10.86 -3.45 5.89
CA VAL A 38 12.18 -2.85 6.06
C VAL A 38 12.80 -3.42 7.33
N THR A 39 13.96 -4.03 7.19
CA THR A 39 14.69 -4.67 8.29
C THR A 39 15.83 -3.82 8.82
N GLN A 40 16.35 -2.90 7.98
CA GLN A 40 17.41 -1.96 8.32
C GLN A 40 17.19 -0.66 7.57
N SER A 41 17.34 0.44 8.29
CA SER A 41 17.24 1.80 7.75
C SER A 41 18.46 2.60 8.16
N ILE A 42 18.93 3.47 7.26
CA ILE A 42 20.00 4.41 7.55
C ILE A 42 19.41 5.80 7.73
N VAL A 43 19.98 6.54 8.68
CA VAL A 43 19.69 7.96 8.86
C VAL A 43 20.59 8.72 7.90
N SER A 44 20.00 9.37 6.87
CA SER A 44 20.77 10.26 6.00
C SER A 44 21.24 11.47 6.81
N SER A 45 22.55 11.60 6.99
CA SER A 45 23.17 12.62 7.84
C SER A 45 23.53 13.91 7.10
N ASN A 46 22.92 14.21 5.95
CA ASN A 46 23.14 15.48 5.26
C ASN A 46 22.17 16.53 5.84
N PRO A 47 22.62 17.42 6.75
CA PRO A 47 21.76 18.46 7.28
C PRO A 47 21.84 19.62 6.29
N VAL A 48 21.07 19.55 5.21
CA VAL A 48 20.81 20.75 4.41
C VAL A 48 19.65 21.46 5.10
N ASP A 49 19.99 22.53 5.81
CA ASP A 49 19.14 23.57 6.38
C ASP A 49 17.68 23.15 6.70
N GLY A 50 17.46 22.72 7.95
CA GLY A 50 16.11 22.61 8.52
C GLY A 50 15.25 21.44 8.00
N CYS A 51 15.77 20.60 7.11
CA CYS A 51 15.06 19.42 6.65
C CYS A 51 15.37 18.20 7.53
N PHE A 52 14.29 17.51 7.91
CA PHE A 52 14.26 16.39 8.84
C PHE A 52 15.18 15.23 8.41
N THR A 53 15.58 14.39 9.36
CA THR A 53 16.30 13.14 9.09
C THR A 53 15.47 12.23 8.19
N ASP A 54 15.84 12.11 6.92
CA ASP A 54 15.25 11.13 6.02
C ASP A 54 15.78 9.75 6.38
N ILE A 55 14.88 8.90 6.89
CA ILE A 55 15.13 7.48 7.13
C ILE A 55 15.01 6.79 5.77
N VAL A 56 16.12 6.28 5.26
CA VAL A 56 16.16 5.59 3.96
C VAL A 56 16.28 4.08 4.21
N PRO A 57 15.38 3.25 3.64
CA PRO A 57 15.49 1.81 3.72
C PRO A 57 16.81 1.33 3.10
N GLU A 58 17.62 0.59 3.86
CA GLU A 58 18.88 0.01 3.36
C GLU A 58 18.68 -1.48 2.99
N LYS A 59 17.96 -2.22 3.84
CA LYS A 59 17.67 -3.64 3.61
C LYS A 59 16.22 -3.97 3.94
N TRP A 60 15.61 -4.76 3.09
CA TRP A 60 14.24 -5.25 3.27
C TRP A 60 14.14 -6.73 2.91
N ARG A 61 13.08 -7.38 3.40
CA ARG A 61 12.74 -8.77 3.11
C ARG A 61 11.28 -8.88 2.65
N PRO A 62 10.93 -9.80 1.75
CA PRO A 62 9.54 -10.01 1.36
C PRO A 62 8.71 -10.47 2.56
N LEU A 63 7.57 -9.81 2.81
CA LEU A 63 6.62 -10.23 3.86
C LEU A 63 5.98 -11.58 3.51
N ALA A 64 5.67 -11.79 2.23
CA ALA A 64 5.10 -13.02 1.72
C ALA A 64 5.89 -13.46 0.47
N PRO A 65 6.89 -14.35 0.62
CA PRO A 65 7.68 -14.83 -0.51
C PRO A 65 6.78 -15.50 -1.55
N HIS A 66 6.97 -15.18 -2.83
CA HIS A 66 6.23 -15.74 -3.98
C HIS A 66 4.76 -15.34 -4.10
N VAL A 67 4.28 -14.39 -3.27
CA VAL A 67 2.92 -13.87 -3.37
C VAL A 67 2.98 -12.42 -3.86
N TRP A 68 2.14 -12.11 -4.84
CA TRP A 68 1.93 -10.74 -5.32
C TRP A 68 0.61 -10.22 -4.76
N LEU A 69 0.63 -8.99 -4.26
CA LEU A 69 -0.57 -8.27 -3.90
C LEU A 69 -1.14 -7.61 -5.16
N VAL A 70 -2.43 -7.86 -5.42
CA VAL A 70 -3.18 -7.17 -6.46
C VAL A 70 -4.20 -6.28 -5.79
N GLU A 71 -3.96 -4.97 -5.83
CA GLU A 71 -4.91 -3.96 -5.39
C GLU A 71 -5.63 -3.38 -6.60
N VAL A 72 -6.96 -3.31 -6.55
CA VAL A 72 -7.76 -2.61 -7.56
C VAL A 72 -8.53 -1.51 -6.86
N SER A 73 -8.39 -0.29 -7.36
CA SER A 73 -9.09 0.89 -6.87
C SER A 73 -9.68 1.69 -8.03
N VAL A 74 -10.75 2.42 -7.75
CA VAL A 74 -11.34 3.39 -8.66
C VAL A 74 -11.37 4.74 -7.95
N VAL A 75 -11.07 5.83 -8.66
CA VAL A 75 -11.09 7.18 -8.10
C VAL A 75 -12.21 7.98 -8.75
N GLY A 76 -13.05 8.59 -7.92
CA GLY A 76 -14.11 9.46 -8.39
C GLY A 76 -14.81 10.19 -7.25
N SER A 77 -15.87 10.92 -7.61
CA SER A 77 -16.72 11.61 -6.64
C SER A 77 -17.49 10.59 -5.79
N PRO A 78 -17.64 10.80 -4.46
CA PRO A 78 -18.49 9.94 -3.64
C PRO A 78 -19.96 9.90 -4.08
N ALA A 79 -20.42 10.90 -4.85
CA ALA A 79 -21.78 10.94 -5.40
C ALA A 79 -21.92 10.22 -6.75
N ASP A 80 -20.84 9.62 -7.25
CA ASP A 80 -20.85 8.90 -8.51
C ASP A 80 -21.15 7.42 -8.29
N GLU A 81 -22.42 7.07 -8.50
CA GLU A 81 -22.94 5.71 -8.33
C GLU A 81 -22.35 4.71 -9.35
N SER A 82 -21.75 5.19 -10.47
CA SER A 82 -21.18 4.31 -11.51
C SER A 82 -19.83 3.69 -11.13
N LEU A 83 -19.15 4.23 -10.10
CA LEU A 83 -17.83 3.76 -9.68
C LEU A 83 -17.82 2.29 -9.25
N HIS A 84 -18.88 1.86 -8.58
CA HIS A 84 -19.00 0.49 -8.11
C HIS A 84 -19.16 -0.49 -9.29
N GLU A 85 -19.99 -0.14 -10.27
CA GLU A 85 -20.22 -0.94 -11.47
C GLU A 85 -18.93 -1.08 -12.30
N GLU A 86 -18.22 0.02 -12.55
CA GLU A 86 -16.93 -0.01 -13.27
C GLU A 86 -15.90 -0.89 -12.57
N LEU A 87 -15.85 -0.85 -11.24
CA LEU A 87 -14.96 -1.70 -10.46
C LEU A 87 -15.33 -3.17 -10.64
N LEU A 88 -16.62 -3.53 -10.50
CA LEU A 88 -17.09 -4.90 -10.67
C LEU A 88 -16.82 -5.45 -12.07
N GLU A 89 -17.11 -4.67 -13.11
CA GLU A 89 -16.80 -5.04 -14.50
C GLU A 89 -15.31 -5.32 -14.68
N PHE A 90 -14.45 -4.48 -14.10
CA PHE A 90 -13.01 -4.70 -14.15
C PHE A 90 -12.59 -5.96 -13.37
N MET A 91 -13.15 -6.20 -12.18
CA MET A 91 -12.85 -7.40 -11.38
C MET A 91 -13.22 -8.68 -12.12
N ASP A 92 -14.29 -8.67 -12.90
CA ASP A 92 -14.70 -9.83 -13.71
C ASP A 92 -13.74 -10.11 -14.87
N LEU A 93 -13.13 -9.08 -15.47
CA LEU A 93 -12.09 -9.25 -16.49
C LEU A 93 -10.80 -9.89 -15.95
N LEU A 94 -10.55 -9.78 -14.65
CA LEU A 94 -9.39 -10.42 -14.02
C LEU A 94 -9.58 -11.92 -13.81
N ARG A 95 -10.79 -12.44 -13.91
CA ARG A 95 -11.05 -13.87 -13.73
C ARG A 95 -10.59 -14.68 -14.95
N PRO A 96 -10.08 -15.91 -14.76
CA PRO A 96 -9.80 -16.58 -13.49
C PRO A 96 -8.41 -16.27 -12.93
N LEU A 97 -7.61 -15.40 -13.59
CA LEU A 97 -6.20 -15.16 -13.25
C LEU A 97 -6.04 -14.65 -11.82
N VAL A 98 -6.96 -13.81 -11.37
CA VAL A 98 -7.08 -13.36 -9.99
C VAL A 98 -8.48 -13.75 -9.51
N THR A 99 -8.57 -14.32 -8.31
CA THR A 99 -9.85 -14.50 -7.61
C THR A 99 -9.99 -13.38 -6.59
N PRO A 100 -10.82 -12.36 -6.87
CA PRO A 100 -10.98 -11.24 -5.95
C PRO A 100 -11.63 -11.68 -4.66
N GLY A 101 -10.96 -11.47 -3.54
CA GLY A 101 -11.55 -11.60 -2.21
C GLY A 101 -11.86 -10.23 -1.64
N GLN A 102 -13.00 -10.09 -0.96
CA GLN A 102 -13.19 -8.94 -0.07
C GLN A 102 -12.27 -9.13 1.14
N VAL A 103 -11.40 -8.17 1.41
CA VAL A 103 -10.51 -8.23 2.56
C VAL A 103 -11.35 -7.96 3.82
N ASP A 104 -11.46 -8.94 4.71
CA ASP A 104 -12.13 -8.75 5.98
C ASP A 104 -11.27 -7.86 6.90
N HIS A 105 -11.68 -6.60 7.02
CA HIS A 105 -10.99 -5.62 7.85
C HIS A 105 -11.05 -5.95 9.34
N ALA A 106 -12.02 -6.75 9.81
CA ALA A 106 -12.05 -7.20 11.20
C ALA A 106 -10.93 -8.21 11.48
N MET A 107 -10.61 -9.08 10.52
CA MET A 107 -9.51 -10.04 10.65
C MET A 107 -8.13 -9.38 10.67
N LEU A 108 -7.96 -8.23 10.00
CA LEU A 108 -6.71 -7.47 10.02
C LEU A 108 -6.41 -6.81 11.38
N MET A 109 -7.43 -6.59 12.21
CA MET A 109 -7.31 -5.93 13.51
C MET A 109 -7.05 -6.92 14.67
N CYS A 110 -7.13 -8.23 14.41
CA CYS A 110 -7.04 -9.27 15.45
C CYS A 110 -5.63 -9.85 15.69
N GLN A 111 -4.58 -9.31 15.06
CA GLN A 111 -3.20 -9.69 15.38
C GLN A 111 -2.64 -8.73 16.44
N ASN A 112 -2.89 -9.05 17.72
CA ASN A 112 -2.22 -8.49 18.89
C ASN A 112 -1.28 -9.53 19.49
#